data_AF-S2ZPC0-F1
#
_entry.id   AF-S2ZPC0-F1
#
_cell.length_a   1.000
_cell.length_b   1.000
_cell.length_c   1.000
_cell.angle_alpha   90.00
_cell.angle_beta   90.00
_cell.angle_gamma   90.00
#
_symmetry.space_group_name_H-M   'P 1'
#
loop_
_entity.id
_entity.type
_entity.pdbx_description
1 polymer ?
#
loop_
_entity_poly.entity_id
_entity_poly.type
_entity_poly.pdbx_seq_one_letter_code
_entity_poly.pdbx_strand_id
1 'polypeptide(L)'
;MNTWIAIGATAVGCYAVKLAGLLVPAGALERPLVRRLAALLPVALLAALTAQQTFADGHTLVLDARVAGLGAAAVALVLRAPFLLVVAAAVLVTAGVRAMGG
;
A
#
# COMPACT_ATOMS: atom_id res chain seq x y z
N MET A 1 -28.90 -5.59 9.16
CA MET A 1 -29.17 -6.15 7.81
C MET A 1 -28.23 -5.62 6.73
N ASN A 2 -28.01 -4.30 6.63
CA ASN A 2 -27.22 -3.72 5.53
C ASN A 2 -25.74 -4.16 5.47
N THR A 3 -25.09 -4.36 6.63
CA THR A 3 -23.68 -4.82 6.68
C THR A 3 -23.51 -6.22 6.10
N TRP A 4 -24.44 -7.13 6.38
CA TRP A 4 -24.42 -8.48 5.81
C TRP A 4 -24.62 -8.47 4.29
N ILE A 5 -25.45 -7.56 3.78
CA ILE A 5 -25.61 -7.33 2.34
C ILE A 5 -24.31 -6.79 1.73
N ALA A 6 -23.64 -5.82 2.37
CA ALA A 6 -22.36 -5.28 1.91
C ALA A 6 -21.24 -6.34 1.89
N ILE A 7 -21.19 -7.21 2.92
CA ILE A 7 -20.27 -8.34 2.97
C ILE A 7 -20.57 -9.34 1.85
N GLY A 8 -21.85 -9.70 1.66
CA GLY A 8 -22.25 -10.59 0.56
C GLY A 8 -21.90 -10.01 -0.82
N ALA A 9 -22.18 -8.73 -1.03
CA ALA A 9 -21.88 -8.02 -2.27
C ALA A 9 -20.36 -7.94 -2.54
N THR A 10 -19.54 -7.66 -1.53
CA THR A 10 -18.07 -7.65 -1.68
C THR A 10 -17.52 -9.03 -1.96
N ALA A 11 -18.01 -10.08 -1.29
CA ALA A 11 -17.60 -11.46 -1.56
C ALA A 11 -17.92 -11.87 -3.02
N VAL A 12 -19.15 -11.61 -3.48
CA VAL A 12 -19.57 -11.89 -4.86
C VAL A 12 -18.78 -11.04 -5.85
N GLY A 13 -18.56 -9.76 -5.56
CA GLY A 13 -17.76 -8.86 -6.38
C GLY A 13 -16.31 -9.34 -6.54
N CYS A 14 -15.65 -9.72 -5.46
CA CYS A 14 -14.30 -10.29 -5.49
C CYS A 14 -14.26 -11.58 -6.33
N TYR A 15 -15.26 -12.44 -6.20
CA TYR A 15 -15.36 -13.65 -7.01
C TYR A 15 -15.56 -13.35 -8.50
N ALA A 16 -16.44 -12.40 -8.83
CA ALA A 16 -16.68 -11.98 -10.20
C ALA A 16 -15.43 -11.39 -10.86
N VAL A 17 -14.65 -10.57 -10.14
CA VAL A 17 -13.38 -10.04 -10.62
C VAL A 17 -12.37 -11.16 -10.87
N LYS A 18 -12.28 -12.15 -9.97
CA LYS A 18 -11.41 -13.31 -10.17
C LYS A 18 -11.82 -14.13 -11.40
N LEU A 19 -13.12 -14.36 -11.58
CA LEU A 19 -13.66 -15.06 -12.74
C LEU A 19 -13.37 -14.30 -14.04
N ALA A 20 -13.56 -12.97 -14.03
CA ALA A 20 -13.21 -12.11 -15.15
C ALA A 20 -11.73 -12.25 -15.53
N GLY A 21 -10.84 -12.31 -14.54
CA GLY A 21 -9.42 -12.57 -14.75
C GLY A 21 -9.12 -13.93 -15.41
N LEU A 22 -9.87 -14.98 -15.05
CA LEU A 22 -9.74 -16.31 -15.67
C LEU A 22 -10.27 -16.37 -17.11
N LEU A 23 -11.24 -15.52 -17.43
CA LEU A 23 -11.84 -15.41 -18.76
C LEU A 23 -11.00 -14.56 -19.72
N VAL A 24 -9.95 -13.88 -19.24
CA VAL A 24 -9.07 -13.07 -20.08
C VAL A 24 -8.36 -13.95 -21.12
N PRO A 25 -8.48 -13.64 -22.44
CA PRO A 25 -7.82 -14.41 -23.48
C PRO A 25 -6.29 -14.37 -23.36
N ALA A 26 -5.63 -15.51 -23.62
CA ALA A 26 -4.16 -15.61 -23.57
C ALA A 26 -3.46 -14.54 -24.44
N GLY A 27 -3.98 -14.28 -25.64
CA GLY A 27 -3.43 -13.27 -26.55
C GLY A 27 -3.50 -11.81 -26.05
N ALA A 28 -4.36 -11.49 -25.07
CA ALA A 28 -4.36 -10.18 -24.41
C ALA A 28 -3.24 -10.06 -23.37
N LEU A 29 -2.90 -11.17 -22.72
CA LEU A 29 -1.87 -11.24 -21.67
C LEU A 29 -0.44 -11.34 -22.23
N GLU A 30 -0.30 -11.86 -23.45
CA GLU A 30 0.96 -11.96 -24.20
C GLU A 30 1.53 -10.60 -24.62
N ARG A 31 0.72 -9.53 -24.57
CA ARG A 31 1.20 -8.18 -24.86
C ARG A 31 2.26 -7.76 -23.83
N PRO A 32 3.45 -7.32 -24.25
CA PRO A 32 4.56 -7.03 -23.35
C PRO A 32 4.23 -5.92 -22.32
N LEU A 33 3.41 -4.94 -22.72
CA LEU A 33 2.94 -3.88 -21.84
C LEU A 33 2.02 -4.41 -20.73
N VAL A 34 1.06 -5.27 -21.07
CA VAL A 34 0.10 -5.83 -20.10
C VAL A 34 0.83 -6.69 -19.09
N ARG A 35 1.76 -7.54 -19.54
CA ARG A 35 2.58 -8.37 -18.66
C ARG A 35 3.46 -7.54 -17.71
N ARG A 36 4.07 -6.47 -18.21
CA ARG A 36 4.92 -5.58 -17.39
C ARG A 36 4.10 -4.83 -16.35
N LEU A 37 2.92 -4.32 -16.71
CA LEU A 37 2.02 -3.66 -15.78
C LEU A 37 1.47 -4.63 -14.72
N ALA A 38 1.08 -5.85 -15.13
CA ALA A 38 0.61 -6.88 -14.21
C ALA A 38 1.66 -7.24 -13.13
N ALA A 39 2.94 -7.29 -13.50
CA ALA A 39 4.02 -7.54 -12.55
C ALA A 39 4.28 -6.36 -11.60
N LEU A 40 4.02 -5.13 -12.03
CA LEU A 40 4.26 -3.91 -11.24
C LEU A 40 3.05 -3.51 -10.37
N LEU A 41 1.84 -3.95 -10.74
CA LEU A 41 0.59 -3.64 -10.06
C LEU A 41 0.65 -3.87 -8.54
N PRO A 42 1.12 -5.03 -8.01
CA PRO A 42 1.15 -5.26 -6.58
C PRO A 42 1.98 -4.22 -5.82
N VAL A 43 3.19 -3.94 -6.31
CA VAL A 43 4.09 -2.96 -5.67
C VAL A 43 3.55 -1.55 -5.83
N ALA A 44 3.00 -1.19 -6.99
CA ALA A 44 2.41 0.12 -7.23
C ALA A 44 1.19 0.37 -6.33
N LEU A 45 0.32 -0.62 -6.17
CA LEU A 45 -0.85 -0.54 -5.30
C LEU A 45 -0.46 -0.48 -3.82
N LEU A 46 0.52 -1.28 -3.39
CA LEU A 46 1.04 -1.19 -2.02
C LEU A 46 1.71 0.15 -1.75
N ALA A 47 2.47 0.70 -2.70
CA ALA A 47 3.08 2.02 -2.58
C ALA A 47 2.02 3.12 -2.51
N ALA A 48 1.00 3.07 -3.37
CA ALA A 48 -0.12 4.00 -3.34
C ALA A 48 -0.91 3.92 -2.03
N LEU A 49 -1.19 2.70 -1.54
CA LEU A 49 -1.84 2.47 -0.25
C LEU A 49 -1.01 3.05 0.89
N THR A 50 0.30 2.80 0.89
CA THR A 50 1.22 3.33 1.90
C THR A 50 1.22 4.85 1.88
N ALA A 51 1.28 5.48 0.70
CA ALA A 51 1.19 6.93 0.56
C ALA A 51 -0.15 7.45 1.09
N GLN A 52 -1.27 6.83 0.71
CA GLN A 52 -2.60 7.25 1.19
C GLN A 52 -2.73 7.10 2.71
N GLN A 53 -2.27 5.99 3.29
CA GLN A 53 -2.29 5.74 4.74
C GLN A 53 -1.29 6.59 5.54
N THR A 54 -0.35 7.24 4.86
CA THR A 54 0.66 8.12 5.47
C THR A 54 0.23 9.59 5.41
N PHE A 55 -0.43 10.01 4.33
CA PHE A 55 -0.76 11.42 4.07
C PHE A 55 -2.27 11.75 4.19
N ALA A 56 -3.15 10.76 4.22
CA ALA A 56 -4.60 10.98 4.28
C ALA A 56 -5.24 10.18 5.42
N ASP A 57 -5.87 10.91 6.35
CA ASP A 57 -6.82 10.35 7.31
C ASP A 57 -8.21 10.88 6.97
N GLY A 58 -8.99 10.06 6.26
CA GLY A 58 -10.33 10.41 5.78
C GLY A 58 -10.31 11.55 4.75
N HIS A 59 -10.56 12.78 5.20
CA HIS A 59 -10.67 13.98 4.35
C HIS A 59 -9.65 15.08 4.67
N THR A 60 -8.77 14.87 5.65
CA THR A 60 -7.76 15.88 6.03
C THR A 60 -6.35 15.38 5.76
N LEU A 61 -5.57 16.22 5.09
CA LEU A 61 -4.12 16.07 4.97
C LEU A 61 -3.50 16.40 6.33
N VAL A 62 -3.23 15.36 7.12
CA VAL A 62 -2.46 15.49 8.36
C VAL A 62 -1.04 15.05 8.03
N LEU A 63 -0.05 15.92 8.26
CA LEU A 63 1.34 15.47 8.32
C LEU A 63 1.51 14.68 9.63
N ASP A 64 1.06 13.42 9.63
CA ASP A 64 1.18 12.52 10.78
C ASP A 64 2.66 12.15 11.00
N ALA A 65 3.00 11.74 12.23
CA ALA A 65 4.34 11.27 12.62
C ALA A 65 4.87 10.15 11.69
N ARG A 66 3.98 9.47 10.99
CA ARG A 66 4.27 8.46 9.96
C ARG A 66 5.13 9.01 8.83
N VAL A 67 4.95 10.26 8.41
CA VAL A 67 5.75 10.88 7.34
C VAL A 67 7.22 10.96 7.75
N ALA A 68 7.48 11.37 8.99
CA ALA A 68 8.85 11.46 9.53
C ALA A 68 9.50 10.07 9.64
N GLY A 69 8.74 9.06 10.10
CA GLY A 69 9.20 7.68 10.14
C GLY A 69 9.52 7.11 8.75
N LEU A 70 8.67 7.36 7.76
CA LEU A 70 8.87 6.93 6.38
C LEU A 70 10.08 7.62 5.74
N GLY A 71 10.29 8.91 6.02
CA GLY A 71 11.48 9.65 5.63
C GLY A 71 12.76 9.03 6.20
N ALA A 72 12.76 8.70 7.50
CA ALA A 72 13.90 8.05 8.15
C ALA A 72 14.18 6.66 7.54
N ALA A 73 13.14 5.88 7.26
CA ALA A 73 13.26 4.59 6.58
C ALA A 73 13.90 4.75 5.19
N ALA A 74 13.44 5.74 4.41
CA ALA A 74 13.98 6.02 3.08
C ALA A 74 15.47 6.40 3.15
N VAL A 75 15.87 7.25 4.09
CA VAL A 75 17.28 7.62 4.30
C VAL A 75 18.12 6.40 4.68
N ALA A 76 17.66 5.58 5.63
CA ALA A 76 18.38 4.36 6.03
C ALA A 76 18.54 3.37 4.86
N LEU A 77 17.52 3.26 4.01
CA LEU A 77 17.55 2.41 2.82
C LEU A 77 18.53 2.94 1.76
N VAL A 78 18.59 4.25 1.53
CA VAL A 78 19.56 4.89 0.62
C VAL A 78 21.00 4.67 1.12
N LEU A 79 21.21 4.69 2.44
CA LEU A 79 22.48 4.35 3.08
C LEU A 79 22.81 2.85 3.04
N ARG A 80 21.97 2.02 2.40
CA ARG A 80 22.10 0.55 2.30
C ARG A 80 22.16 -0.14 3.66
N ALA A 81 21.46 0.38 4.66
CA ALA A 81 21.37 -0.26 5.96
C ALA A 81 20.62 -1.61 5.86
N PRO A 82 20.93 -2.60 6.73
CA PRO A 82 20.18 -3.84 6.81
C PRO A 82 18.70 -3.57 7.15
N PHE A 83 17.81 -4.42 6.63
CA PHE A 83 16.36 -4.24 6.74
C PHE A 83 15.89 -3.99 8.18
N LEU A 84 16.48 -4.69 9.16
CA LEU A 84 16.14 -4.53 10.57
C LEU A 84 16.43 -3.10 11.07
N LEU A 85 17.55 -2.49 10.64
CA LEU A 85 17.89 -1.11 11.02
C LEU A 85 16.96 -0.10 10.34
N VAL A 86 16.57 -0.34 9.10
CA VAL A 86 15.59 0.50 8.39
C VAL A 86 14.26 0.53 9.15
N VAL A 87 13.75 -0.63 9.54
CA VAL A 87 12.49 -0.74 10.30
C VAL A 87 12.64 -0.13 11.69
N ALA A 88 13.74 -0.41 12.40
CA ALA A 88 13.99 0.15 13.73
C ALA A 88 14.04 1.68 13.70
N ALA A 89 14.75 2.27 12.73
CA ALA A 89 14.82 3.72 12.55
C ALA A 89 13.44 4.33 12.28
N ALA A 90 12.65 3.71 11.40
CA ALA A 90 11.29 4.17 11.08
C ALA A 90 10.39 4.19 12.33
N VAL A 91 10.42 3.11 13.12
CA VAL A 91 9.61 2.98 14.34
C VAL A 91 10.07 3.99 15.40
N LEU A 92 11.37 4.11 15.64
CA LEU A 92 11.92 5.03 16.64
C LEU A 92 11.61 6.49 16.32
N VAL A 93 11.75 6.89 15.04
CA VAL A 93 11.44 8.26 14.62
C VAL A 93 9.93 8.52 14.72
N THR A 94 9.08 7.60 14.27
CA THR A 94 7.62 7.75 14.39
C THR A 94 7.20 7.87 15.86
N ALA A 95 7.74 7.00 16.73
CA ALA A 95 7.44 6.99 18.16
C ALA A 95 7.93 8.27 18.85
N GLY A 96 9.14 8.73 18.52
CA GLY A 96 9.72 9.97 19.07
C GLY A 96 8.90 11.20 18.68
N VAL A 97 8.55 11.34 17.39
CA VAL A 97 7.72 12.46 16.92
C VAL A 97 6.34 12.43 17.58
N ARG A 98 5.72 11.26 17.71
CA ARG A 98 4.42 11.13 18.39
C ARG A 98 4.50 11.43 19.89
N ALA A 99 5.60 11.09 20.55
CA ALA A 99 5.81 11.42 21.97
C ALA A 99 6.03 12.92 22.21
N MET A 100 6.61 13.64 21.24
CA MET A 100 6.86 15.08 21.32
C MET A 100 5.65 15.93 20.88
N GLY A 101 4.85 15.43 19.94
CA GLY A 101 3.72 16.15 19.33
C GLY A 101 2.34 15.73 19.85
N GLY A 102 2.26 15.22 21.09
CA GLY A 102 1.01 14.75 21.71
C GLY A 102 -0.17 15.71 21.58
#